data_AF-A0A656Y608-F1
#
_entry.id   AF-A0A656Y608-F1
#
_cell.length_a   1.000
_cell.length_b   1.000
_cell.length_c   1.000
_cell.angle_alpha   90.00
_cell.angle_beta   90.00
_cell.angle_gamma   90.00
#
_symmetry.space_group_name_H-M   'P 1'
#
loop_
_entity.id
_entity.type
_entity.pdbx_description
1 polymer ?
#
loop_
_entity_poly.entity_id
_entity_poly.type
_entity_poly.pdbx_seq_one_letter_code
_entity_poly.pdbx_strand_id
1 'polypeptide(L)'
;MEQTVPNRTRIDLLPIQEAVAVASPSAWQDGLVSHQAPGALAVALLDGRVAELTTSATPAIGEPVAVHLVAEVVALGGAWYSARPVVS
;
A
#
# COMPACT_ATOMS: atom_id res chain seq x y z
N MET A 1 -15.23 -16.73 -14.95
CA MET A 1 -15.75 -15.75 -13.97
C MET A 1 -14.85 -14.54 -14.05
N GLU A 2 -15.27 -13.49 -14.76
CA GLU A 2 -14.62 -12.18 -14.64
C GLU A 2 -14.88 -11.69 -13.23
N GLN A 3 -13.86 -11.72 -12.38
CA GLN A 3 -13.91 -10.96 -11.14
C GLN A 3 -13.79 -9.49 -11.55
N THR A 4 -14.91 -8.77 -11.51
CA THR A 4 -14.89 -7.32 -11.66
C THR A 4 -14.08 -6.75 -10.51
N VAL A 5 -12.79 -6.52 -10.74
CA VAL A 5 -11.94 -5.85 -9.76
C VAL A 5 -12.58 -4.49 -9.52
N PRO A 6 -13.03 -4.17 -8.29
CA PRO A 6 -13.65 -2.88 -8.03
C PRO A 6 -12.71 -1.78 -8.50
N ASN A 7 -13.24 -0.80 -9.24
CA ASN A 7 -12.44 0.31 -9.75
C ASN A 7 -11.91 1.11 -8.57
N ARG A 8 -10.67 0.82 -8.15
CA ARG A 8 -10.02 1.53 -7.05
C ARG A 8 -9.55 2.89 -7.54
N THR A 9 -9.74 3.90 -6.71
CA THR A 9 -9.16 5.22 -6.95
C THR A 9 -7.63 5.08 -6.94
N ARG A 10 -6.96 5.61 -7.97
CA ARG A 10 -5.50 5.55 -8.12
C ARG A 10 -4.94 6.94 -7.83
N ILE A 11 -4.05 7.05 -6.85
CA ILE A 11 -3.49 8.33 -6.38
C ILE A 11 -1.97 8.26 -6.51
N ASP A 12 -1.42 9.14 -7.34
CA ASP A 12 0.02 9.21 -7.69
C ASP A 12 0.60 7.89 -8.22
N LEU A 13 -0.25 6.96 -8.67
CA LEU A 13 0.11 5.60 -9.06
C LEU A 13 0.52 5.55 -10.54
N LEU A 14 1.73 5.07 -10.82
CA LEU A 14 2.20 4.88 -12.18
C LEU A 14 1.58 3.62 -12.81
N PRO A 15 1.39 3.58 -14.15
CA PRO A 15 0.84 2.41 -14.83
C PRO A 15 1.62 1.11 -14.55
N ILE A 16 2.95 1.18 -14.41
CA ILE A 16 3.78 0.01 -14.10
C ILE A 16 3.55 -0.51 -12.68
N GLN A 17 3.31 0.36 -11.70
CA GLN A 17 3.01 -0.04 -10.33
C GLN A 17 1.69 -0.81 -10.27
N GLU A 18 0.67 -0.31 -10.97
CA GLU A 18 -0.59 -1.03 -11.13
C GLU A 18 -0.40 -2.40 -11.80
N ALA A 19 0.31 -2.43 -12.93
CA ALA A 19 0.52 -3.67 -13.68
C ALA A 19 1.19 -4.75 -12.80
N VAL A 20 2.24 -4.39 -12.06
CA VAL A 20 2.93 -5.32 -11.15
C VAL A 20 2.01 -5.76 -10.01
N ALA A 21 1.30 -4.83 -9.36
CA ALA A 21 0.43 -5.11 -8.23
C ALA A 21 -0.75 -6.02 -8.59
N VAL A 22 -1.27 -5.91 -9.82
CA VAL A 22 -2.32 -6.78 -10.37
C VAL A 22 -1.75 -8.14 -10.79
N ALA A 23 -0.56 -8.18 -11.40
CA ALA A 23 0.06 -9.42 -11.86
C ALA A 23 0.54 -10.32 -10.71
N SER A 24 0.80 -9.76 -9.53
CA SER A 24 1.37 -10.48 -8.38
C SER A 24 0.48 -10.39 -7.12
N PRO A 25 -0.75 -10.92 -7.15
CA PRO A 25 -1.70 -10.76 -6.05
C PRO A 25 -1.22 -11.39 -4.72
N SER A 26 -0.34 -12.39 -4.76
CA SER A 26 0.21 -13.03 -3.56
C SER A 26 1.32 -12.23 -2.85
N ALA A 27 1.80 -11.14 -3.46
CA ALA A 27 2.85 -10.30 -2.87
C ALA A 27 2.31 -9.16 -1.99
N TRP A 28 0.99 -9.00 -1.94
CA TRP A 28 0.34 -8.11 -0.98
C TRP A 28 0.53 -8.63 0.45
N GLN A 29 0.85 -7.70 1.35
CA GLN A 29 1.03 -7.96 2.77
C GLN A 29 0.09 -7.06 3.56
N ASP A 30 -0.79 -7.66 4.35
CA ASP A 30 -1.70 -6.93 5.22
C ASP A 30 -0.97 -6.37 6.44
N GLY A 31 -1.47 -5.26 6.98
CA GLY A 31 -0.94 -4.63 8.17
C GLY A 31 -1.84 -3.54 8.74
N LEU A 32 -1.38 -2.93 9.82
CA LEU A 32 -2.01 -1.79 10.47
C LEU A 32 -1.08 -0.59 10.46
N VAL A 33 -1.62 0.60 10.25
CA VAL A 33 -0.83 1.83 10.39
C VAL A 33 -0.37 1.98 11.84
N SER A 34 0.94 2.04 12.05
CA SER A 34 1.55 2.21 13.37
C SER A 34 2.04 3.64 13.61
N HIS A 35 2.38 4.36 12.54
CA HIS A 35 2.78 5.76 12.58
C HIS A 35 2.39 6.46 11.27
N GLN A 36 2.02 7.74 11.36
CA GLN A 36 1.74 8.59 10.21
C GLN A 36 2.34 9.98 10.43
N ALA A 37 2.96 10.52 9.40
CA ALA A 37 3.46 11.88 9.31
C ALA A 37 3.29 12.41 7.87
N PRO A 38 3.40 13.73 7.63
CA PRO A 38 3.34 14.26 6.27
C PRO A 38 4.37 13.59 5.35
N GLY A 39 3.89 12.88 4.33
CA GLY A 39 4.74 12.19 3.36
C GLY A 39 5.34 10.86 3.84
N ALA A 40 5.07 10.43 5.07
CA ALA A 40 5.65 9.21 5.65
C ALA A 40 4.60 8.37 6.38
N LEU A 41 4.69 7.06 6.21
CA LEU A 41 3.79 6.08 6.80
C LEU A 41 4.60 4.89 7.30
N ALA A 42 4.36 4.45 8.53
CA ALA A 42 4.84 3.16 9.01
C ALA A 42 3.67 2.19 9.16
N VAL A 43 3.84 0.98 8.64
CA VAL A 43 2.86 -0.10 8.70
C VAL A 43 3.46 -1.26 9.48
N ALA A 44 2.83 -1.64 10.58
CA ALA A 44 3.10 -2.91 11.25
C ALA A 44 2.45 -4.04 10.45
N LEU A 45 3.28 -4.85 9.80
CA LEU A 45 2.84 -6.00 9.00
C LEU A 45 2.46 -7.16 9.90
N LEU A 46 1.54 -8.01 9.43
CA LEU A 46 1.05 -9.15 10.22
C LEU A 46 2.11 -10.25 10.46
N ASP A 47 3.25 -10.19 9.78
CA ASP A 47 4.39 -11.09 10.02
C ASP A 47 5.37 -10.56 11.07
N GLY A 48 5.05 -9.42 11.72
CA GLY A 48 5.85 -8.80 12.76
C GLY A 48 6.90 -7.81 12.27
N ARG A 49 7.06 -7.62 10.96
CA ARG A 49 7.94 -6.58 10.40
C ARG A 49 7.24 -5.22 10.38
N VAL A 50 8.04 -4.16 10.21
CA VAL A 50 7.55 -2.80 9.96
C VAL A 50 7.99 -2.39 8.57
N ALA A 51 7.05 -1.88 7.77
CA ALA A 51 7.33 -1.24 6.50
C ALA A 51 7.24 0.28 6.66
N GLU A 52 8.35 0.97 6.44
CA GLU A 52 8.40 2.44 6.36
C GLU A 52 8.27 2.86 4.91
N LEU A 53 7.33 3.77 4.64
CA LEU A 53 6.89 4.14 3.30
C LEU A 53 6.86 5.66 3.14
N THR A 54 7.35 6.15 2.00
CA THR A 54 7.10 7.51 1.54
C THR A 54 5.83 7.51 0.68
N THR A 55 4.78 8.19 1.11
CA THR A 55 3.47 8.19 0.43
C THR A 55 2.66 9.45 0.74
N SER A 56 1.77 9.84 -0.17
CA SER A 56 0.78 10.92 0.05
C SER A 56 -0.45 10.45 0.83
N ALA A 57 -0.56 9.15 1.14
CA ALA A 57 -1.65 8.61 1.95
C ALA A 57 -1.65 9.20 3.37
N THR A 58 -2.83 9.57 3.87
CA THR A 58 -3.04 10.10 5.23
C THR A 58 -4.05 9.25 6.03
N PRO A 59 -3.78 7.95 6.23
CA PRO A 59 -4.65 7.10 7.04
C PRO A 59 -4.56 7.43 8.53
N ALA A 60 -5.57 7.00 9.30
CA ALA A 60 -5.50 7.05 10.75
C ALA A 60 -4.56 5.96 11.31
N ILE A 61 -3.96 6.20 12.47
CA ILE A 61 -3.25 5.14 13.21
C ILE A 61 -4.24 4.03 13.57
N GLY A 62 -3.83 2.77 13.37
CA GLY A 62 -4.65 1.59 13.53
C GLY A 62 -5.53 1.24 12.32
N GLU A 63 -5.53 2.06 11.27
CA GLU A 63 -6.29 1.77 10.06
C GLU A 63 -5.70 0.54 9.33
N PRO A 64 -6.54 -0.41 8.87
CA PRO A 64 -6.08 -1.57 8.12
C PRO A 64 -5.67 -1.18 6.71
N VAL A 65 -4.52 -1.69 6.28
CA VAL A 65 -3.93 -1.45 4.97
C VAL A 65 -3.34 -2.73 4.40
N ALA A 66 -3.13 -2.77 3.09
CA ALA A 66 -2.29 -3.77 2.45
C ALA A 66 -1.16 -3.07 1.69
N VAL A 67 0.06 -3.61 1.74
CA VAL A 67 1.23 -3.07 1.04
C VAL A 67 1.74 -4.06 -0.01
N HIS A 68 2.16 -3.56 -1.16
CA HIS A 68 2.87 -4.33 -2.17
C HIS A 68 4.25 -3.72 -2.39
N LEU A 69 5.22 -4.12 -1.57
CA LEU A 69 6.55 -3.47 -1.52
C LEU A 69 7.29 -3.46 -2.85
N VAL A 70 7.12 -4.50 -3.69
CA VAL A 70 7.75 -4.57 -5.03
C VAL A 70 7.11 -3.60 -6.03
N ALA A 71 5.82 -3.32 -5.87
CA ALA A 71 5.09 -2.40 -6.75
C ALA A 71 5.09 -0.98 -6.18
N GLU A 72 5.62 -0.81 -4.96
CA GLU A 72 5.59 0.44 -4.22
C GLU A 72 4.16 0.97 -4.08
N VAL A 73 3.22 0.15 -3.60
CA VAL A 73 1.80 0.51 -3.44
C VAL A 73 1.31 0.24 -2.03
N VAL A 74 0.48 1.14 -1.50
CA VAL A 74 -0.37 0.89 -0.33
C VAL A 74 -1.84 1.01 -0.71
N ALA A 75 -2.64 0.04 -0.27
CA ALA A 75 -4.07 -0.01 -0.46
C ALA A 75 -4.79 0.25 0.86
N LEU A 76 -5.70 1.22 0.87
CA LEU A 76 -6.56 1.57 2.01
C LEU A 76 -7.82 2.29 1.53
N GLY A 77 -8.94 2.16 2.25
CA GLY A 77 -10.17 2.89 1.93
C GLY A 77 -10.70 2.72 0.49
N GLY A 78 -10.38 1.62 -0.19
CA GLY A 78 -10.73 1.40 -1.60
C GLY A 78 -9.88 2.16 -2.63
N ALA A 79 -8.80 2.81 -2.20
CA ALA A 79 -7.83 3.50 -3.05
C ALA A 79 -6.45 2.81 -3.01
N TRP A 80 -5.67 3.01 -4.08
CA TRP A 80 -4.27 2.65 -4.18
C TRP A 80 -3.43 3.93 -4.29
N TYR A 81 -2.43 4.02 -3.42
CA TYR A 81 -1.47 5.11 -3.39
C TYR A 81 -0.09 4.59 -3.76
N SER A 82 0.68 5.40 -4.50
CA SER A 82 2.12 5.17 -4.59
C SER A 82 2.76 5.29 -3.21
N ALA A 83 3.61 4.33 -2.85
CA ALA A 83 4.21 4.19 -1.55
C ALA A 83 5.59 3.51 -1.65
N ARG A 84 6.64 4.32 -1.65
CA ARG A 84 8.02 3.83 -1.82
C ARG A 84 8.60 3.36 -0.49
N PRO A 85 9.11 2.13 -0.39
CA PRO A 85 9.82 1.68 0.80
C PRO A 85 11.05 2.57 1.08
N VAL A 86 11.22 2.96 2.34
CA VAL A 86 12.46 3.57 2.81
C VAL A 86 13.47 2.45 3.05
N VAL A 87 14.58 2.46 2.31
CA VAL A 87 15.67 1.49 2.48
C VAL A 87 16.69 2.13 3.41
N SER A 88 16.87 1.55 4.59
CA SER A 88 17.92 1.92 5.55
C SER A 88 19.18 1.08 5.37
#